data_AF-E2D2R9-F1
#
_entry.id   AF-E2D2R9-F1
#
_cell.length_a   1.000
_cell.length_b   1.000
_cell.length_c   1.000
_cell.angle_alpha   90.00
_cell.angle_beta   90.00
_cell.angle_gamma   90.00
#
_symmetry.space_group_name_H-M   'P 1'
#
loop_
_entity.id
_entity.type
_entity.pdbx_description
1 polymer ?
#
loop_
_entity_poly.entity_id
_entity_poly.type
_entity_poly.pdbx_seq_one_letter_code
_entity_poly.pdbx_strand_id
1 'polypeptide(L)' 'MNNFNLHTPTRILFGKGAIAGLREQIPHDARVLITYGGGSVKKTGVLDQVLDALKGHG' A
#
# COMPACT_ATOMS: atom_id res chain seq x y z
N MET A 1 -12.69 1.48 -34.44
CA MET A 1 -12.11 2.08 -33.22
C MET A 1 -12.89 3.35 -32.94
N ASN A 2 -13.32 3.57 -31.70
CA ASN A 2 -14.13 4.74 -31.33
C ASN A 2 -13.28 5.74 -30.54
N ASN A 3 -13.69 7.00 -30.53
CA ASN A 3 -13.07 8.02 -29.69
C ASN A 3 -13.25 7.65 -28.22
N PHE A 4 -12.19 7.78 -27.43
CA PHE A 4 -12.22 7.58 -25.98
C PHE A 4 -11.35 8.62 -25.28
N ASN A 5 -11.64 8.84 -23.99
CA ASN A 5 -10.78 9.54 -23.06
C ASN A 5 -10.44 8.56 -21.94
N LEU A 6 -9.14 8.31 -21.72
CA LEU A 6 -8.65 7.33 -20.76
C LEU A 6 -7.95 8.06 -19.61
N HIS A 7 -8.33 7.71 -18.38
CA HIS A 7 -7.73 8.25 -17.17
C HIS A 7 -7.31 7.12 -16.22
N THR A 8 -6.02 7.04 -15.92
CA THR A 8 -5.41 6.04 -15.05
C THR A 8 -4.51 6.72 -14.00
N PRO A 9 -5.09 7.40 -12.99
CA PRO A 9 -4.33 8.25 -12.06
C PRO A 9 -3.56 7.48 -10.98
N THR A 10 -3.83 6.18 -10.82
CA THR A 10 -3.26 5.37 -9.76
C THR A 10 -1.74 5.35 -9.85
N ARG A 11 -1.06 5.86 -8.81
CA ARG A 11 0.38 5.76 -8.67
C ARG A 11 0.77 4.30 -8.40
N ILE A 12 1.73 3.79 -9.17
CA ILE A 12 2.24 2.42 -9.02
C ILE A 12 3.60 2.47 -8.34
N LEU A 13 3.72 1.86 -7.16
CA LEU A 13 4.99 1.55 -6.51
C LEU A 13 5.34 0.11 -6.88
N PHE A 14 6.35 -0.07 -7.74
CA PHE A 14 6.73 -1.39 -8.26
C PHE A 14 8.17 -1.75 -7.91
N GLY A 15 8.42 -3.04 -7.69
CA GLY A 15 9.75 -3.59 -7.42
C GLY A 15 9.87 -4.30 -6.08
N LYS A 16 10.95 -5.07 -5.91
CA LYS A 16 11.29 -5.72 -4.65
C LYS A 16 11.53 -4.66 -3.58
N GLY A 17 10.83 -4.76 -2.44
CA GLY A 17 10.97 -3.81 -1.33
C GLY A 17 10.15 -2.52 -1.46
N ALA A 18 9.31 -2.38 -2.49
CA ALA A 18 8.49 -1.17 -2.71
C ALA A 18 7.54 -0.82 -1.55
N ILE A 19 7.25 -1.78 -0.65
CA ILE A 19 6.48 -1.57 0.59
C ILE A 19 7.09 -0.47 1.47
N ALA A 20 8.42 -0.28 1.44
CA ALA A 20 9.10 0.76 2.22
C ALA A 20 8.64 2.18 1.86
N GLY A 21 8.18 2.40 0.62
CA GLY A 21 7.68 3.70 0.19
C GLY A 21 6.28 4.04 0.70
N LEU A 22 5.57 3.13 1.39
CA LEU A 22 4.20 3.35 1.84
C LEU A 22 4.05 4.60 2.72
N ARG A 23 4.98 4.83 3.64
CA ARG A 23 4.91 5.95 4.59
C ARG A 23 4.84 7.30 3.90
N GLU A 24 5.59 7.47 2.82
CA GLU A 24 5.65 8.71 2.03
C GLU A 24 4.38 8.96 1.20
N GLN A 25 3.54 7.93 1.01
CA GLN A 25 2.30 8.02 0.24
C GLN A 25 1.06 8.24 1.11
N ILE A 26 1.20 8.21 2.44
CA ILE A 26 0.10 8.32 3.39
C ILE A 26 0.30 9.59 4.23
N PRO A 27 -0.74 10.43 4.42
CA PRO A 27 -0.67 11.59 5.30
C PRO A 27 -0.15 11.22 6.70
N HIS A 28 0.67 12.09 7.30
CA HIS A 28 1.39 11.78 8.54
C HIS A 28 0.47 11.57 9.75
N ASP A 29 -0.68 12.22 9.77
CA ASP A 29 -1.70 12.21 10.82
C ASP A 29 -2.84 11.21 10.54
N ALA A 30 -2.73 10.40 9.48
CA ALA A 30 -3.77 9.47 9.11
C ALA A 30 -3.87 8.30 10.10
N ARG A 31 -5.07 8.10 10.67
CA ARG A 31 -5.43 6.83 11.31
C ARG A 31 -5.79 5.80 10.24
N VAL A 32 -4.90 4.84 10.00
CA VAL A 32 -5.04 3.85 8.93
C VAL A 32 -5.71 2.56 9.43
N LEU A 33 -6.72 2.08 8.70
CA LEU A 33 -7.28 0.74 8.87
C LEU A 33 -6.70 -0.20 7.79
N ILE A 34 -5.96 -1.22 8.21
CA ILE A 34 -5.44 -2.25 7.31
C ILE A 34 -6.48 -3.36 7.15
N THR A 35 -6.92 -3.61 5.93
CA THR A 35 -7.85 -4.69 5.60
C THR A 35 -7.13 -5.82 4.87
N TYR A 36 -7.44 -7.07 5.24
CA TYR A 36 -6.91 -8.27 4.59
C TYR A 36 -7.90 -9.45 4.72
N GLY A 37 -7.73 -10.47 3.87
CA GLY A 37 -8.61 -11.65 3.81
C GLY A 37 -8.23 -12.77 4.79
N GLY A 38 -8.28 -14.03 4.33
CA GLY A 38 -8.13 -15.24 5.16
C GLY A 38 -6.78 -15.50 5.86
N GLY A 39 -5.92 -14.48 5.97
CA GLY A 39 -4.71 -14.52 6.81
C GLY A 39 -3.44 -15.06 6.13
N SER A 40 -3.46 -15.37 4.83
CA SER A 40 -2.25 -15.76 4.09
C SER A 40 -1.13 -14.71 4.20
N VAL A 41 -1.48 -13.42 4.11
CA VAL A 41 -0.54 -12.29 4.25
C VAL A 41 0.16 -12.23 5.60
N LYS A 42 -0.46 -12.80 6.64
CA LYS A 42 0.18 -12.93 7.96
C LYS A 42 1.16 -14.10 7.98
N LYS A 43 0.77 -15.24 7.40
CA LYS A 43 1.65 -16.42 7.31
C LYS A 43 2.91 -16.17 6.48
N THR A 44 2.81 -15.35 5.44
CA THR A 44 3.93 -15.02 4.55
C THR A 44 4.76 -13.81 5.01
N GLY A 45 4.41 -13.19 6.15
CA GLY A 45 5.11 -12.01 6.67
C GLY A 45 4.89 -10.71 5.89
N VAL A 46 3.96 -10.70 4.93
CA VAL A 46 3.63 -9.49 4.15
C VAL A 46 2.95 -8.46 5.04
N LEU A 47 2.03 -8.90 5.91
CA LEU A 47 1.39 -8.00 6.87
C LEU A 47 2.40 -7.39 7.83
N ASP A 48 3.41 -8.16 8.26
CA ASP A 48 4.47 -7.66 9.14
C ASP A 48 5.32 -6.58 8.45
N GLN A 49 5.63 -6.75 7.17
CA GLN A 49 6.35 -5.74 6.37
C GLN A 49 5.54 -4.43 6.25
N VAL A 50 4.21 -4.52 6.08
CA VAL A 50 3.34 -3.35 6.03
C VAL A 50 3.30 -2.64 7.38
N LEU A 51 3.12 -3.39 8.47
CA LEU A 51 3.10 -2.82 9.82
C LEU A 51 4.43 -2.14 10.18
N ASP A 52 5.55 -2.73 9.77
CA ASP A 52 6.88 -2.15 10.01
C ASP A 52 7.09 -0.86 9.20
N ALA A 53 6.68 -0.84 7.92
CA ALA A 53 6.74 0.35 7.08
C ALA A 53 5.87 1.51 7.61
N LEU A 54 4.83 1.20 8.40
CA LEU A 54 3.92 2.17 9.00
C LEU A 54 4.18 2.42 10.50
N LYS A 55 5.28 1.92 11.07
CA LYS A 55 5.61 2.20 12.49
C LYS A 55 5.78 3.70 12.73
N GLY A 56 5.09 4.21 13.75
CA GLY A 56 5.14 5.61 14.14
C GLY A 56 4.38 6.55 13.20
N HIS A 57 3.48 6.02 12.38
CA HIS A 57 2.43 6.79 11.70
C HIS A 57 1.18 6.82 12.62
N GLY A 58 0.60 8.00 12.82
CA GLY A 58 -0.51 8.24 13.77
C GLY A 58 -0.03 8.82 15.10
#